data_AF-A0A142CVE6-F1
#
_entry.id   AF-A0A142CVE6-F1
#
_cell.length_a   1.000
_cell.length_b   1.000
_cell.length_c   1.000
_cell.angle_alpha   90.00
_cell.angle_beta   90.00
_cell.angle_gamma   90.00
#
_symmetry.space_group_name_H-M   'P 1'
#
loop_
_entity.id
_entity.type
_entity.pdbx_description
1 polymer ?
#
loop_
_entity_poly.entity_id
_entity_poly.type
_entity_poly.pdbx_seq_one_letter_code
_entity_poly.pdbx_strand_id
1 'polypeptide(L)'
;MIRELYLGMLFAITTYLTYIGFDEKVFLVLTLASALSFFFWGAGYAYLTVLGIVLVYFNRGGLYGLSLLSLAIIFVESVHLTRIRSPMRHYGMLFVAVMLAIPIYYIVQIISAYLPSLSNTTVAAFFIVSLYLTFYFVLRR
;
A
#
# COMPACT_ATOMS: atom_id res chain seq x y z
N MET A 1 -3.14 24.12 3.01
CA MET A 1 -2.43 23.98 4.29
C MET A 1 -2.62 22.63 4.97
N ILE A 2 -3.81 22.27 5.51
CA ILE A 2 -3.98 21.01 6.26
C ILE A 2 -3.65 19.75 5.42
N ARG A 3 -4.02 19.74 4.13
CA ARG A 3 -3.76 18.61 3.21
C ARG A 3 -2.27 18.44 2.91
N GLU A 4 -1.53 19.52 2.72
CA GLU A 4 -0.09 19.46 2.43
C GLU A 4 0.69 18.96 3.65
N LEU A 5 0.31 19.41 4.86
CA LEU A 5 0.85 18.91 6.12
C LEU A 5 0.60 17.41 6.29
N TYR A 6 -0.61 16.95 5.98
CA TYR A 6 -0.96 15.53 6.02
C TYR A 6 -0.12 14.70 5.05
N LEU A 7 0.03 15.15 3.80
CA LEU A 7 0.87 14.46 2.81
C LEU A 7 2.35 14.45 3.20
N GLY A 8 2.87 15.57 3.72
CA GLY A 8 4.24 15.66 4.20
C GLY A 8 4.50 14.71 5.37
N MET A 9 3.54 14.59 6.29
CA MET A 9 3.61 13.63 7.39
C MET A 9 3.59 12.18 6.89
N LEU A 10 2.68 11.83 5.97
CA LEU A 10 2.64 10.49 5.38
C LEU A 10 3.96 10.16 4.68
N PHE A 11 4.45 11.07 3.84
CA PHE A 11 5.72 10.92 3.13
C PHE A 11 6.87 10.68 4.10
N ALA A 12 6.99 11.50 5.15
CA ALA A 12 8.03 11.37 6.16
C ALA A 12 7.96 10.02 6.88
N ILE A 13 6.77 9.58 7.29
CA ILE A 13 6.59 8.30 7.99
C ILE A 13 6.92 7.11 7.07
N THR A 14 6.45 7.11 5.82
CA THR A 14 6.79 6.04 4.86
C THR A 14 8.29 5.98 4.58
N THR A 15 8.93 7.14 4.44
CA THR A 15 10.37 7.25 4.18
C THR A 15 11.17 6.76 5.39
N TYR A 16 10.77 7.15 6.59
CA TYR A 16 11.39 6.71 7.85
C TYR A 16 11.27 5.20 8.05
N LEU A 17 10.10 4.61 7.80
CA LEU A 17 9.94 3.16 7.91
C LEU A 17 10.80 2.43 6.88
N THR A 18 10.92 2.97 5.68
CA THR A 18 11.79 2.41 4.63
C THR A 18 13.25 2.46 5.05
N TYR A 19 13.70 3.56 5.65
CA TYR A 19 15.05 3.71 6.19
C TYR A 19 15.39 2.64 7.25
N ILE A 20 14.43 2.29 8.12
CA ILE A 20 14.66 1.28 9.16
C ILE A 20 14.79 -0.13 8.59
N GLY A 21 14.05 -0.46 7.51
CA GLY A 21 13.94 -1.84 7.04
C GLY A 21 14.88 -2.24 5.91
N PHE A 22 15.54 -1.27 5.26
CA PHE A 22 16.30 -1.51 4.04
C PHE A 22 17.66 -0.80 4.04
N ASP A 23 18.59 -1.34 3.24
CA ASP A 23 19.90 -0.74 3.04
C ASP A 23 19.82 0.62 2.32
N GLU A 24 20.87 1.43 2.45
CA GLU A 24 20.96 2.80 1.93
C GLU A 24 20.57 2.91 0.45
N LYS A 25 21.00 1.96 -0.40
CA LYS A 25 20.70 1.95 -1.84
C LYS A 25 19.20 1.79 -2.11
N VAL A 26 18.57 0.85 -1.41
CA VAL A 26 17.14 0.54 -1.59
C VAL A 26 16.29 1.66 -1.02
N PHE A 27 16.67 2.17 0.15
CA PHE A 27 16.08 3.34 0.77
C PHE A 27 16.09 4.54 -0.19
N LEU A 28 17.23 4.86 -0.80
CA LEU A 28 17.37 6.00 -1.70
C LEU A 28 16.44 5.84 -2.91
N VAL A 29 16.44 4.68 -3.56
CA VAL A 29 15.58 4.40 -4.73
C VAL A 29 14.10 4.52 -4.37
N LEU A 30 13.67 3.92 -3.26
CA LEU A 30 12.27 3.96 -2.83
C LEU A 30 11.84 5.38 -2.41
N THR A 31 12.72 6.14 -1.79
CA THR A 31 12.44 7.52 -1.38
C THR A 31 12.34 8.46 -2.58
N LEU A 32 13.21 8.29 -3.58
CA LEU A 32 13.09 9.04 -4.83
C LEU A 32 11.83 8.66 -5.59
N ALA A 33 11.52 7.37 -5.68
CA ALA A 33 10.30 6.89 -6.32
C ALA A 33 9.03 7.42 -5.63
N SER A 34 9.01 7.43 -4.30
CA SER A 34 7.88 7.98 -3.53
C SER A 34 7.78 9.49 -3.73
N ALA A 35 8.89 10.23 -3.76
CA ALA A 35 8.90 11.67 -4.04
C ALA A 35 8.38 12.01 -5.45
N LEU A 36 8.66 11.17 -6.45
CA LEU A 36 8.13 11.35 -7.81
C LEU A 36 6.60 11.29 -7.87
N SER A 37 5.95 10.61 -6.90
CA SER A 37 4.50 10.56 -6.78
C SER A 37 3.86 11.96 -6.69
N PHE A 38 4.56 12.93 -6.09
CA PHE A 38 4.08 14.31 -6.00
C PHE A 38 3.93 14.99 -7.37
N PHE A 39 4.72 14.58 -8.37
CA PHE A 39 4.75 15.20 -9.70
C PHE A 39 3.87 14.48 -10.72
N PHE A 40 3.87 13.15 -10.74
CA PHE A 40 3.12 12.35 -11.72
C PHE A 40 2.31 11.25 -11.05
N TRP A 41 1.05 11.06 -11.48
CA TRP A 41 0.15 10.08 -10.83
C TRP A 41 0.61 8.65 -11.10
N GLY A 42 1.03 8.36 -12.33
CA GLY A 42 1.61 7.06 -12.69
C GLY A 42 2.88 6.72 -11.91
N ALA A 43 3.65 7.72 -11.46
CA ALA A 43 4.83 7.48 -10.64
C ALA A 43 4.49 6.91 -9.26
N GLY A 44 3.33 7.27 -8.71
CA GLY A 44 2.83 6.70 -7.45
C GLY A 44 2.57 5.20 -7.56
N TYR A 45 1.91 4.75 -8.63
CA TYR A 45 1.72 3.31 -8.85
C TYR A 45 3.01 2.60 -9.20
N ALA A 46 3.90 3.22 -9.96
CA ALA A 46 5.23 2.67 -10.21
C ALA A 46 6.00 2.46 -8.89
N TYR A 47 5.93 3.43 -7.97
CA TYR A 47 6.48 3.30 -6.62
C TYR A 47 5.84 2.13 -5.86
N LEU A 48 4.51 1.98 -5.88
CA LEU A 48 3.83 0.85 -5.22
C LEU A 48 4.25 -0.50 -5.82
N THR A 49 4.40 -0.60 -7.14
CA THR A 49 4.88 -1.81 -7.81
C THR A 49 6.32 -2.14 -7.39
N VAL A 50 7.22 -1.15 -7.42
CA VAL A 50 8.62 -1.32 -7.00
C VAL A 50 8.69 -1.70 -5.52
N LEU A 51 7.92 -1.04 -4.66
CA LEU A 51 7.84 -1.36 -3.24
C LEU A 51 7.37 -2.80 -3.01
N GLY A 52 6.34 -3.25 -3.73
CA GLY A 52 5.86 -4.63 -3.67
C GLY A 52 6.94 -5.64 -4.08
N ILE A 53 7.64 -5.38 -5.19
CA ILE A 53 8.76 -6.22 -5.66
C ILE A 53 9.86 -6.27 -4.61
N VAL A 54 10.25 -5.12 -4.05
CA VAL A 54 11.30 -5.02 -3.02
C VAL A 54 10.91 -5.77 -1.75
N LEU A 55 9.67 -5.63 -1.28
CA LEU A 55 9.18 -6.35 -0.11
C LEU A 55 9.25 -7.87 -0.29
N VAL A 56 8.91 -8.38 -1.48
CA VAL A 56 9.00 -9.81 -1.81
C VAL A 56 10.47 -10.23 -1.93
N TYR A 57 11.28 -9.47 -2.65
CA TYR A 57 12.68 -9.79 -2.93
C TYR A 57 13.53 -9.88 -1.65
N PHE A 58 13.35 -8.93 -0.73
CA PHE A 58 14.04 -8.95 0.57
C PHE A 58 13.32 -9.78 1.64
N ASN A 59 12.25 -10.49 1.26
CA ASN A 59 11.41 -11.29 2.16
C ASN A 59 10.93 -10.51 3.40
N ARG A 60 10.67 -9.21 3.23
CA ARG A 60 10.20 -8.28 4.27
C ARG A 60 8.67 -8.33 4.36
N GLY A 61 8.13 -9.54 4.57
CA GLY A 61 6.71 -9.75 4.81
C GLY A 61 6.28 -9.40 6.24
N GLY A 62 5.14 -9.94 6.67
CA GLY A 62 4.66 -9.74 8.04
C GLY A 62 4.01 -8.38 8.28
N LEU A 63 3.89 -8.02 9.56
CA LEU A 63 3.33 -6.73 9.98
C LEU A 63 4.14 -5.54 9.47
N TYR A 64 5.46 -5.69 9.34
CA TYR A 64 6.32 -4.64 8.79
C TYR A 64 5.99 -4.36 7.33
N GLY A 65 6.02 -5.38 6.47
CA GLY A 65 5.68 -5.21 5.05
C GLY A 65 4.26 -4.73 4.82
N LEU A 66 3.31 -5.26 5.61
CA LEU A 66 1.91 -4.84 5.55
C LEU A 66 1.74 -3.37 5.94
N SER A 67 2.36 -2.92 7.03
CA SER A 67 2.25 -1.53 7.49
C SER A 67 2.92 -0.56 6.52
N LEU A 68 4.10 -0.91 6.00
CA LEU A 68 4.80 -0.09 5.01
C LEU A 68 3.99 0.04 3.71
N LEU A 69 3.47 -1.07 3.19
CA LEU A 69 2.66 -1.06 1.97
C LEU A 69 1.33 -0.32 2.20
N SER A 70 0.69 -0.50 3.35
CA SER A 70 -0.54 0.20 3.72
C SER A 70 -0.32 1.72 3.76
N LEU A 71 0.74 2.18 4.43
CA LEU A 71 1.09 3.59 4.48
C LEU A 71 1.45 4.15 3.10
N ALA A 72 2.15 3.37 2.28
CA ALA A 72 2.48 3.75 0.91
C ALA A 72 1.22 3.92 0.04
N ILE A 73 0.23 3.02 0.16
CA ILE A 73 -1.05 3.14 -0.54
C ILE A 73 -1.80 4.40 -0.07
N ILE A 74 -1.89 4.61 1.25
CA ILE A 74 -2.54 5.80 1.81
C ILE A 74 -1.86 7.06 1.28
N PHE A 75 -0.52 7.09 1.24
CA PHE A 75 0.24 8.21 0.71
C PHE A 75 -0.07 8.47 -0.76
N VAL A 76 0.11 7.47 -1.64
CA VAL A 76 -0.07 7.63 -3.09
C VAL A 76 -1.50 8.05 -3.44
N GLU A 77 -2.50 7.40 -2.84
CA GLU A 77 -3.90 7.73 -3.07
C GLU A 77 -4.26 9.10 -2.48
N SER A 78 -3.69 9.48 -1.34
CA SER A 78 -3.89 10.83 -0.79
C SER A 78 -3.30 11.92 -1.68
N VAL A 79 -2.15 11.67 -2.33
CA VAL A 79 -1.57 12.58 -3.33
C VAL A 79 -2.55 12.74 -4.51
N HIS A 80 -3.11 11.63 -5.00
CA HIS A 80 -4.12 11.67 -6.05
C HIS A 80 -5.38 12.46 -5.64
N LEU A 81 -5.98 12.13 -4.49
CA LEU A 81 -7.13 12.81 -3.92
C LEU A 81 -6.90 14.31 -3.72
N THR A 82 -5.66 14.71 -3.42
CA THR A 82 -5.28 16.11 -3.26
C THR A 82 -5.30 16.84 -4.60
N ARG A 83 -4.76 16.21 -5.67
CA ARG A 83 -4.80 16.79 -7.02
C ARG A 83 -6.21 17.00 -7.54
N ILE A 84 -7.08 16.02 -7.37
CA ILE A 84 -8.49 16.13 -7.80
C ILE A 84 -9.36 16.94 -6.82
N ARG A 85 -8.75 17.53 -5.77
CA ARG A 85 -9.41 18.35 -4.74
C ARG A 85 -10.58 17.67 -4.03
N SER A 86 -10.50 16.35 -3.86
CA SER A 86 -11.57 15.53 -3.28
C SER A 86 -11.96 15.99 -1.85
N PRO A 87 -13.23 15.81 -1.43
CA PRO A 87 -13.67 16.06 -0.05
C PRO A 87 -12.86 15.28 1.00
N MET A 88 -12.74 15.85 2.20
CA MET A 88 -11.98 15.24 3.31
C MET A 88 -12.48 13.84 3.70
N ARG A 89 -13.77 13.55 3.47
CA ARG A 89 -14.40 12.24 3.72
C ARG A 89 -13.73 11.11 2.93
N HIS A 90 -13.20 11.37 1.74
CA HIS A 90 -12.52 10.35 0.93
C HIS A 90 -11.20 9.90 1.53
N TYR A 91 -10.48 10.78 2.24
CA TYR A 91 -9.25 10.41 2.95
C TYR A 91 -9.56 9.49 4.14
N GLY A 92 -10.65 9.76 4.86
CA GLY A 92 -11.13 8.90 5.94
C GLY A 92 -11.55 7.52 5.41
N MET A 93 -12.30 7.47 4.30
CA MET A 93 -12.68 6.20 3.67
C MET A 93 -11.45 5.40 3.20
N LEU A 94 -10.47 6.07 2.58
CA LEU A 94 -9.20 5.45 2.19
C LEU A 94 -8.49 4.84 3.40
N PHE A 95 -8.36 5.60 4.49
CA PHE A 95 -7.72 5.11 5.71
C PHE A 95 -8.42 3.86 6.27
N VAL A 96 -9.75 3.90 6.40
CA VAL A 96 -10.51 2.75 6.90
C VAL A 96 -10.37 1.54 5.97
N ALA A 97 -10.49 1.74 4.65
CA ALA A 97 -10.35 0.67 3.67
C ALA A 97 -8.97 0.00 3.73
N VAL A 98 -7.91 0.78 3.89
CA VAL A 98 -6.55 0.24 4.03
C VAL A 98 -6.35 -0.43 5.38
N MET A 99 -6.88 0.12 6.47
CA MET A 99 -6.78 -0.50 7.80
C MET A 99 -7.49 -1.85 7.90
N LEU A 100 -8.49 -2.12 7.05
CA LEU A 100 -9.10 -3.45 6.95
C LEU A 100 -8.13 -4.53 6.44
N ALA A 101 -7.01 -4.16 5.80
CA ALA A 101 -5.98 -5.11 5.42
C ALA A 101 -5.33 -5.79 6.65
N ILE A 102 -5.29 -5.12 7.80
CA ILE A 102 -4.72 -5.67 9.05
C ILE A 102 -5.51 -6.87 9.58
N PRO A 103 -6.81 -6.76 9.88
CA PRO A 103 -7.59 -7.91 10.32
C PRO A 103 -7.64 -9.01 9.24
N ILE A 104 -7.71 -8.67 7.96
CA ILE A 104 -7.65 -9.65 6.86
C ILE A 104 -6.33 -10.42 6.90
N TYR A 105 -5.20 -9.73 7.11
CA TYR A 105 -3.89 -10.36 7.23
C TYR A 105 -3.84 -11.37 8.39
N TYR A 106 -4.38 -11.02 9.56
CA TYR A 106 -4.45 -11.95 10.69
C TYR A 106 -5.33 -13.16 10.41
N ILE A 107 -6.50 -12.97 9.78
CA ILE A 107 -7.37 -14.08 9.38
C ILE A 107 -6.63 -15.03 8.45
N VAL A 108 -5.95 -14.47 7.43
CA VAL A 108 -5.15 -15.23 6.47
C VAL A 108 -4.01 -15.97 7.18
N GLN A 109 -3.33 -15.33 8.12
CA GLN A 109 -2.23 -15.94 8.88
C GLN A 109 -2.71 -17.12 9.72
N ILE A 110 -3.86 -16.98 10.40
CA ILE A 110 -4.49 -18.06 11.16
C ILE A 110 -4.86 -19.23 10.23
N ILE A 111 -5.52 -18.96 9.10
CA ILE A 111 -5.86 -20.00 8.12
C ILE A 111 -4.61 -20.70 7.58
N SER A 112 -3.54 -19.93 7.31
CA SER A 112 -2.27 -20.46 6.80
C SER A 112 -1.57 -21.39 7.79
N ALA A 113 -1.77 -21.21 9.10
CA ALA A 113 -1.23 -22.12 10.12
C ALA A 113 -1.84 -23.53 10.00
N TYR A 114 -3.08 -23.64 9.51
CA TYR A 114 -3.76 -24.93 9.30
C TYR A 114 -3.54 -25.50 7.88
N LEU A 115 -3.15 -24.67 6.90
CA LEU A 115 -2.95 -25.03 5.48
C LEU A 115 -1.65 -24.43 4.90
N PRO A 116 -0.46 -24.96 5.28
CA PRO A 116 0.84 -24.31 5.05
C PRO A 116 1.31 -24.25 3.58
N SER A 117 0.92 -25.20 2.73
CA SER A 117 1.37 -25.25 1.32
C SER A 117 0.63 -24.30 0.37
N LEU A 118 -0.42 -23.63 0.87
CA LEU A 118 -1.35 -22.83 0.08
C LEU A 118 -1.20 -21.32 0.33
N SER A 119 -0.32 -20.87 1.24
CA SER A 119 -0.40 -19.50 1.78
C SER A 119 -0.26 -18.41 0.71
N ASN A 120 0.78 -18.45 -0.13
CA ASN A 120 0.97 -17.40 -1.14
C ASN A 120 -0.01 -17.55 -2.30
N THR A 121 -0.28 -18.78 -2.73
CA THR A 121 -1.14 -19.05 -3.90
C THR A 121 -2.61 -18.81 -3.60
N THR A 122 -3.09 -19.20 -2.42
CA THR A 122 -4.47 -18.96 -1.98
C THR A 122 -4.72 -17.50 -1.68
N VAL A 123 -3.77 -16.80 -1.06
CA VAL A 123 -3.90 -15.35 -0.85
C VAL A 123 -3.95 -14.63 -2.20
N ALA A 124 -3.05 -14.97 -3.13
CA ALA A 124 -3.07 -14.43 -4.49
C ALA A 124 -4.39 -14.77 -5.21
N ALA A 125 -4.86 -16.01 -5.14
CA ALA A 125 -6.12 -16.44 -5.75
C ALA A 125 -7.33 -15.70 -5.14
N PHE A 126 -7.36 -15.53 -3.82
CA PHE A 126 -8.43 -14.81 -3.14
C PHE A 126 -8.42 -13.32 -3.49
N PHE A 127 -7.23 -12.72 -3.63
CA PHE A 127 -7.07 -11.35 -4.11
C PHE A 127 -7.56 -11.19 -5.55
N ILE A 128 -7.20 -12.13 -6.44
CA ILE A 128 -7.62 -12.13 -7.85
C ILE A 128 -9.14 -12.31 -7.96
N VAL A 129 -9.72 -13.25 -7.21
CA VAL A 129 -11.18 -13.48 -7.20
C VAL A 129 -11.91 -12.27 -6.62
N SER A 130 -11.43 -11.68 -5.53
CA SER A 130 -12.01 -10.45 -4.98
C SER A 130 -11.93 -9.29 -5.96
N LEU A 131 -10.78 -9.08 -6.59
CA LEU A 131 -10.61 -8.05 -7.63
C LEU A 131 -11.56 -8.28 -8.80
N TYR A 132 -11.69 -9.52 -9.27
CA TYR A 132 -12.62 -9.88 -10.34
C TYR A 132 -14.07 -9.60 -9.95
N LEU A 133 -14.48 -9.99 -8.74
CA LEU A 133 -15.84 -9.72 -8.25
C LEU A 133 -16.08 -8.21 -8.10
N THR A 134 -15.15 -7.47 -7.51
CA THR A 134 -15.27 -6.01 -7.40
C THR A 134 -15.34 -5.35 -8.77
N PHE A 135 -14.48 -5.74 -9.71
CA PHE A 135 -14.54 -5.27 -11.09
C PHE A 135 -15.89 -5.60 -11.73
N TYR A 136 -16.38 -6.83 -11.59
CA TYR A 136 -17.66 -7.26 -12.12
C TYR A 136 -18.84 -6.48 -11.54
N PHE A 137 -18.85 -6.22 -10.23
CA PHE A 137 -19.95 -5.49 -9.58
C PHE A 137 -19.89 -3.98 -9.81
N VAL A 138 -18.70 -3.40 -9.98
CA VAL A 138 -18.51 -1.95 -10.16
C VAL A 138 -18.64 -1.54 -11.63
N LEU A 139 -18.12 -2.32 -12.58
CA LEU A 139 -18.10 -1.96 -14.01
C LEU A 139 -19.37 -2.37 -14.78
N ARG A 140 -20.19 -3.26 -14.22
CA ARG A 140 -21.47 -3.70 -14.81
C ARG A 140 -22.68 -2.88 -14.33
N ARG A 141 -22.44 -1.81 -13.57
CA ARG A 141 -23.39 -0.71 -13.34
C ARG A 141 -23.00 0.47 -14.23
#